data_AF-A0A4Y6PQ88-F1
#
_entry.id   AF-A0A4Y6PQ88-F1
#
_cell.length_a   1.000
_cell.length_b   1.000
_cell.length_c   1.000
_cell.angle_alpha   90.00
_cell.angle_beta   90.00
_cell.angle_gamma   90.00
#
_symmetry.space_group_name_H-M   'P 1'
#
loop_
_entity.id
_entity.type
_entity.pdbx_description
1 polymer ?
#
loop_
_entity_poly.entity_id
_entity_poly.type
_entity_poly.pdbx_seq_one_letter_code
_entity_poly.pdbx_strand_id
1 'polypeptide(L)'
;MKRSLLITLGATLLVVSLSACETTRADYRDDIAQSVCQQMRECDAFGKDAEFADYDDCVTELESTYNDLWPADECSNGRIDKAKFDQCKQRAVSQACDENILDMVSFRLQCSADDVCVAEPKK
;
A
#
# COMPACT_ATOMS: atom_id res chain seq x y z
N MET A 1 -37.49 -59.35 6.86
CA MET A 1 -37.55 -58.28 5.83
C MET A 1 -37.84 -56.94 6.49
N LYS A 2 -36.84 -56.06 6.62
CA LYS A 2 -36.90 -54.58 6.43
C LYS A 2 -35.64 -53.95 7.01
N ARG A 3 -34.84 -53.38 6.11
CA ARG A 3 -33.62 -52.61 6.38
C ARG A 3 -34.06 -51.18 6.66
N SER A 4 -33.80 -50.67 7.86
CA SER A 4 -33.94 -49.24 8.15
C SER A 4 -32.57 -48.60 8.03
N LEU A 5 -32.35 -47.93 6.90
CA LEU A 5 -31.18 -47.10 6.62
C LEU A 5 -31.29 -45.82 7.46
N LEU A 6 -30.46 -45.70 8.50
CA LEU A 6 -30.19 -44.43 9.16
C LEU A 6 -29.29 -43.61 8.24
N ILE A 7 -29.88 -42.68 7.51
CA ILE A 7 -29.16 -41.64 6.77
C ILE A 7 -28.80 -40.57 7.79
N THR A 8 -27.64 -40.74 8.43
CA THR A 8 -27.01 -39.70 9.24
C THR A 8 -26.63 -38.55 8.30
N LEU A 9 -27.35 -37.43 8.40
CA LEU A 9 -26.99 -36.18 7.73
C LEU A 9 -25.59 -35.75 8.19
N GLY A 10 -24.57 -36.09 7.41
CA GLY A 10 -23.23 -35.52 7.54
C GLY A 10 -23.25 -34.07 7.08
N ALA A 11 -23.32 -33.15 8.03
CA ALA A 11 -23.02 -31.74 7.79
C ALA A 11 -21.52 -31.63 7.47
N THR A 12 -21.19 -31.73 6.18
CA THR A 12 -19.83 -31.48 5.68
C THR A 12 -19.56 -29.98 5.81
N LEU A 13 -18.93 -29.56 6.91
CA LEU A 13 -18.34 -28.23 7.02
C LEU A 13 -17.26 -28.11 5.93
N LEU A 14 -17.59 -27.44 4.83
CA LEU A 14 -16.59 -26.90 3.91
C LEU A 14 -15.80 -25.85 4.68
N VAL A 15 -14.62 -26.25 5.17
CA VAL A 15 -13.63 -25.32 5.71
C VAL A 15 -13.06 -24.57 4.51
N VAL A 16 -13.69 -23.45 4.16
CA VAL A 16 -13.11 -22.51 3.19
C VAL A 16 -11.94 -21.86 3.91
N SER A 17 -10.75 -22.41 3.70
CA SER A 17 -9.49 -21.76 4.11
C SER A 17 -9.33 -20.50 3.27
N LEU A 18 -9.86 -19.38 3.75
CA LEU A 18 -9.46 -18.05 3.28
C LEU A 18 -7.97 -17.92 3.66
N SER A 19 -7.10 -18.23 2.71
CA SER A 19 -5.74 -17.70 2.72
C SER A 19 -5.94 -16.19 2.64
N ALA A 20 -5.76 -15.50 3.77
CA ALA A 20 -5.61 -14.06 3.73
C ALA A 20 -4.38 -13.82 2.84
N CYS A 21 -4.56 -13.30 1.63
CA CYS A 21 -3.45 -12.76 0.87
C CYS A 21 -2.80 -11.71 1.78
N GLU A 22 -1.58 -11.99 2.22
CA GLU A 22 -0.80 -11.02 2.97
C GLU A 22 -0.52 -9.84 2.04
N THR A 23 -0.83 -8.62 2.48
CA THR A 23 -0.51 -7.41 1.72
C THR A 23 1.00 -7.28 1.66
N THR A 24 1.53 -7.20 0.44
CA THR A 24 2.96 -7.10 0.17
C THR A 24 3.42 -5.65 0.20
N ARG A 25 4.74 -5.42 0.33
CA ARG A 25 5.35 -4.10 0.15
C ARG A 25 4.95 -3.44 -1.18
N ALA A 26 4.88 -4.22 -2.26
CA ALA A 26 4.51 -3.74 -3.58
C ALA A 26 3.05 -3.25 -3.58
N ASP A 27 2.14 -3.97 -2.93
CA ASP A 27 0.74 -3.53 -2.82
C ASP A 27 0.62 -2.19 -2.07
N TYR A 28 1.41 -1.98 -1.01
CA TYR A 28 1.45 -0.71 -0.28
C TYR A 28 1.99 0.44 -1.14
N ARG A 29 3.07 0.19 -1.89
CA ARG A 29 3.65 1.16 -2.84
C ARG A 29 2.62 1.56 -3.90
N ASP A 30 1.97 0.58 -4.52
CA ASP A 30 1.01 0.81 -5.60
C ASP A 30 -0.22 1.57 -5.07
N ASP A 31 -0.71 1.22 -3.88
CA ASP A 31 -1.84 1.90 -3.23
C ASP A 31 -1.55 3.38 -2.95
N ILE A 32 -0.37 3.71 -2.38
CA ILE A 32 -0.04 5.12 -2.10
C ILE A 32 0.20 5.92 -3.38
N ALA A 33 0.91 5.36 -4.37
CA ALA A 33 1.20 6.04 -5.64
C ALA A 33 -0.11 6.37 -6.37
N GLN A 34 -1.00 5.37 -6.52
CA GLN A 34 -2.29 5.56 -7.17
C GLN A 34 -3.17 6.57 -6.41
N SER A 35 -3.19 6.51 -5.08
CA SER A 35 -3.99 7.42 -4.25
C SER A 35 -3.53 8.88 -4.38
N VAL A 36 -2.21 9.12 -4.38
CA VAL A 36 -1.65 10.47 -4.54
C VAL A 36 -1.93 10.99 -5.95
N CYS A 37 -1.60 10.22 -7.00
CA CYS A 37 -1.84 10.65 -8.38
C CYS A 37 -3.33 10.84 -8.70
N GLN A 38 -4.21 10.08 -8.04
CA GLN A 38 -5.65 10.29 -8.14
C GLN A 38 -6.04 11.66 -7.59
N GLN A 39 -5.51 12.02 -6.43
CA GLN A 39 -5.77 13.33 -5.84
C GLN A 39 -5.18 14.48 -6.67
N MET A 40 -3.98 14.29 -7.25
CA MET A 40 -3.38 15.24 -8.19
C MET A 40 -4.26 15.44 -9.42
N ARG A 41 -4.84 14.35 -9.95
CA ARG A 41 -5.79 14.40 -11.06
C ARG A 41 -7.03 15.20 -10.71
N GLU A 42 -7.58 15.02 -9.52
CA GLU A 42 -8.75 15.77 -9.04
C GLU A 42 -8.47 17.27 -8.86
N CYS A 43 -7.19 17.63 -8.71
CA CYS A 43 -6.72 18.99 -8.58
C CYS A 43 -6.19 19.59 -9.90
N ASP A 44 -6.36 18.90 -11.03
CA ASP A 44 -5.85 19.33 -12.35
C ASP A 44 -4.34 19.64 -12.34
N ALA A 45 -3.55 18.91 -11.54
CA ALA A 45 -2.13 19.18 -11.29
C ALA A 45 -1.15 18.59 -12.33
N PHE A 46 -1.62 18.22 -13.53
CA PHE A 46 -0.79 17.64 -14.60
C PHE A 46 -0.61 18.58 -15.78
N GLY A 47 0.49 18.43 -16.50
CA GLY A 47 0.71 19.13 -17.77
C GLY A 47 2.17 19.46 -18.05
N LYS A 48 2.37 20.25 -19.11
CA LYS A 48 3.70 20.52 -19.67
C LYS A 48 4.66 21.26 -18.73
N ASP A 49 4.13 22.01 -17.77
CA ASP A 49 4.90 22.79 -16.79
C ASP A 49 4.70 22.27 -15.36
N ALA A 50 4.06 21.11 -15.19
CA ALA A 50 3.86 20.45 -13.90
C ALA A 50 4.98 19.43 -13.62
N GLU A 51 5.04 18.96 -12.37
CA GLU A 51 5.99 17.91 -11.96
C GLU A 51 5.81 16.61 -12.78
N PHE A 52 4.55 16.27 -13.08
CA PHE A 52 4.20 15.08 -13.87
C PHE A 52 3.44 15.46 -15.13
N ALA A 53 3.77 14.82 -16.25
CA ALA A 53 3.14 15.07 -17.54
C ALA A 53 1.67 14.61 -17.55
N ASP A 54 1.40 13.45 -16.95
CA ASP A 54 0.08 12.85 -16.83
C ASP A 54 0.01 11.89 -15.62
N TYR A 55 -1.12 11.17 -15.50
CA TYR A 55 -1.38 10.24 -14.41
C TYR A 55 -0.43 9.03 -14.42
N ASP A 56 -0.12 8.48 -15.58
CA ASP A 56 0.70 7.26 -15.68
C ASP A 56 2.17 7.58 -15.37
N ASP A 57 2.64 8.76 -15.81
CA ASP A 57 3.93 9.34 -15.44
C ASP A 57 4.04 9.52 -13.92
N CYS A 58 3.02 10.14 -13.30
CA CYS A 58 2.94 10.28 -11.85
C CYS A 58 3.03 8.95 -11.10
N VAL A 59 2.25 7.94 -11.50
CA VAL A 59 2.23 6.63 -10.83
C VAL A 59 3.60 5.97 -10.94
N THR A 60 4.21 6.01 -12.13
CA THR A 60 5.53 5.40 -12.38
C THR A 60 6.62 6.02 -11.51
N GLU A 61 6.68 7.36 -11.47
CA GLU A 61 7.68 8.08 -10.70
C GLU A 61 7.48 7.93 -9.18
N LEU A 62 6.23 7.95 -8.70
CA LEU A 62 5.93 7.72 -7.29
C LEU A 62 6.21 6.27 -6.87
N GLU A 63 5.89 5.28 -7.69
CA GLU A 63 6.27 3.89 -7.41
C GLU A 63 7.80 3.74 -7.27
N SER A 64 8.56 4.36 -8.17
CA SER A 64 10.03 4.40 -8.05
C SER A 64 10.47 5.05 -6.74
N THR A 65 9.91 6.22 -6.42
CA THR A 65 10.21 6.97 -5.20
C THR A 65 9.95 6.16 -3.93
N TYR A 66 8.81 5.47 -3.84
CA TYR A 66 8.48 4.65 -2.66
C TYR A 66 9.27 3.34 -2.61
N ASN A 67 9.74 2.82 -3.75
CA ASN A 67 10.70 1.71 -3.74
C ASN A 67 12.03 2.14 -3.10
N ASP A 68 12.49 3.36 -3.37
CA ASP A 68 13.71 3.91 -2.78
C ASP A 68 13.53 4.27 -1.31
N LEU A 69 12.34 4.74 -0.91
CA LEU A 69 12.04 5.06 0.49
C LEU A 69 11.88 3.81 1.37
N TRP A 70 11.37 2.71 0.80
CA TRP A 70 11.09 1.45 1.51
C TRP A 70 11.85 0.29 0.88
N PRO A 71 13.19 0.30 0.88
CA PRO A 71 13.95 -0.78 0.27
C PRO A 71 13.73 -2.09 1.06
N ALA A 72 13.65 -3.21 0.35
CA ALA A 72 13.14 -4.46 0.91
C ALA A 72 13.99 -5.01 2.08
N ASP A 73 15.29 -4.73 2.05
CA ASP A 73 16.30 -5.08 3.05
C ASP A 73 16.18 -4.24 4.34
N GLU A 74 15.73 -3.00 4.26
CA GLU A 74 15.45 -2.16 5.44
C GLU A 74 14.07 -2.46 6.03
N CYS A 75 13.19 -3.11 5.26
CA CYS A 75 11.81 -3.32 5.62
C CYS A 75 11.51 -4.68 6.26
N SER A 76 12.44 -5.26 7.04
CA SER A 76 12.30 -6.61 7.62
C SER A 76 11.80 -7.69 6.65
N ASN A 77 12.44 -7.81 5.47
CA ASN A 77 11.98 -8.62 4.33
C ASN A 77 10.66 -8.14 3.69
N GLY A 78 10.50 -6.81 3.55
CA GLY A 78 9.34 -6.22 2.86
C GLY A 78 8.05 -6.11 3.66
N ARG A 79 8.11 -6.13 5.00
CA ARG A 79 6.96 -5.94 5.88
C ARG A 79 6.77 -4.47 6.24
N ILE A 80 5.59 -3.95 5.91
CA ILE A 80 5.15 -2.60 6.22
C ILE A 80 4.19 -2.63 7.42
N ASP A 81 4.36 -1.68 8.35
CA ASP A 81 3.40 -1.43 9.41
C ASP A 81 2.19 -0.68 8.82
N LYS A 82 1.04 -1.36 8.77
CA LYS A 82 -0.17 -0.81 8.17
C LYS A 82 -0.62 0.51 8.81
N ALA A 83 -0.55 0.64 10.13
CA ALA A 83 -1.07 1.83 10.82
C ALA A 83 -0.22 3.06 10.55
N LYS A 84 1.11 2.87 10.42
CA LYS A 84 2.03 3.92 10.04
C LYS A 84 1.95 4.24 8.55
N PHE A 85 1.80 3.21 7.71
CA PHE A 85 1.51 3.40 6.28
C PHE A 85 0.24 4.23 6.06
N ASP A 86 -0.87 3.91 6.73
CA ASP A 86 -2.13 4.64 6.55
C ASP A 86 -1.96 6.13 6.90
N GLN A 87 -1.15 6.46 7.91
CA GLN A 87 -0.82 7.84 8.27
C GLN A 87 0.05 8.54 7.22
N CYS A 88 1.08 7.84 6.71
CA CYS A 88 1.91 8.33 5.62
C CYS A 88 1.05 8.61 4.37
N LYS A 89 0.20 7.66 3.96
CA LYS A 89 -0.71 7.79 2.83
C LYS A 89 -1.68 8.96 3.00
N GLN A 90 -2.32 9.07 4.16
CA GLN A 90 -3.25 10.18 4.42
C GLN A 90 -2.57 11.55 4.24
N ARG A 91 -1.33 11.69 4.72
CA ARG A 91 -0.57 12.94 4.58
C ARG A 91 -0.17 13.19 3.13
N ALA A 92 0.33 12.17 2.43
CA ALA A 92 0.67 12.24 1.02
C ALA A 92 -0.52 12.76 0.20
N VAL A 93 -1.68 12.13 0.36
CA VAL A 93 -2.92 12.51 -0.31
C VAL A 93 -3.31 13.94 0.05
N SER A 94 -3.24 14.33 1.33
CA SER A 94 -3.62 15.69 1.75
C SER A 94 -2.75 16.81 1.17
N GLN A 95 -1.52 16.49 0.73
CA GLN A 95 -0.55 17.44 0.17
C GLN A 95 -0.46 17.33 -1.35
N ALA A 96 -1.18 16.39 -1.98
CA ALA A 96 -1.03 16.08 -3.40
C ALA A 96 -1.33 17.26 -4.32
N CYS A 97 -2.19 18.19 -3.88
CA CYS A 97 -2.55 19.35 -4.67
C CYS A 97 -1.62 20.54 -4.47
N ASP A 98 -0.62 20.43 -3.58
CA ASP A 98 0.39 21.46 -3.40
C ASP A 98 1.50 21.26 -4.44
N GLU A 99 1.99 22.35 -5.03
CA GLU A 99 2.91 22.35 -6.19
C GLU A 99 4.30 21.70 -5.94
N ASN A 100 4.53 21.02 -4.80
CA ASN A 100 5.86 20.54 -4.38
C ASN A 100 5.81 19.28 -3.48
N ILE A 101 4.87 18.34 -3.70
CA ILE A 101 4.73 17.17 -2.82
C ILE A 101 6.03 16.35 -2.63
N LEU A 102 6.87 16.27 -3.67
CA LEU A 102 8.17 15.58 -3.60
C LEU A 102 9.28 16.40 -2.91
N ASP A 103 9.13 17.72 -2.88
CA ASP A 103 10.07 18.66 -2.28
C ASP A 103 9.82 18.88 -0.78
N MET A 104 8.73 18.32 -0.24
CA MET A 104 8.48 18.29 1.19
C MET A 104 9.43 17.31 1.87
N VAL A 105 10.61 17.81 2.29
CA VAL A 105 11.56 17.10 3.17
C VAL A 105 10.85 16.48 4.38
N SER A 106 9.82 17.15 4.92
CA SER A 106 8.99 16.64 6.01
C SER A 106 8.12 15.42 5.62
N PHE A 107 7.72 15.32 4.36
CA PHE A 107 7.00 14.18 3.81
C PHE A 107 7.92 12.95 3.72
N ARG A 108 9.10 13.09 3.10
CA ARG A 108 10.08 12.00 2.99
C ARG A 108 10.53 11.45 4.36
N LEU A 109 10.67 12.33 5.37
CA LEU A 109 11.06 11.91 6.72
C LEU A 109 10.00 11.01 7.36
N GLN A 110 8.73 11.39 7.31
CA GLN A 110 7.61 10.68 7.97
C GLN A 110 7.13 9.44 7.22
N CYS A 111 7.52 9.33 5.96
CA CYS A 111 7.28 8.17 5.10
C CYS A 111 8.59 7.40 4.85
N SER A 112 9.62 7.55 5.69
CA SER A 112 10.87 6.81 5.54
C SER A 112 10.72 5.34 5.97
N ALA A 113 11.65 4.49 5.55
CA ALA A 113 11.71 3.08 5.99
C ALA A 113 11.67 2.95 7.52
N ASP A 114 12.45 3.75 8.25
CA ASP A 114 12.50 3.74 9.72
C ASP A 114 11.13 3.97 10.36
N ASP A 115 10.28 4.77 9.71
CA ASP A 115 8.93 5.02 10.17
C ASP A 115 7.99 3.90 9.75
N VAL A 116 7.81 3.63 8.46
CA VAL A 116 6.71 2.77 8.01
C VAL A 116 7.03 1.28 7.98
N CYS A 117 8.31 0.89 7.98
CA CYS A 117 8.67 -0.53 8.03
C CYS A 117 8.45 -1.11 9.42
N VAL A 118 8.10 -2.41 9.47
CA VAL A 118 8.08 -3.12 10.75
C VAL A 118 9.52 -3.25 11.25
N ALA A 119 9.77 -2.86 12.51
CA ALA A 119 11.07 -3.03 13.12
C ALA A 119 11.44 -4.52 13.26
N GLU A 120 12.69 -4.87 12.95
CA GLU A 120 13.23 -6.21 13.23
C GLU A 120 13.14 -6.49 14.75
N PRO A 121 12.65 -7.68 15.17
CA PRO A 121 12.67 -8.05 16.58
C PRO A 121 14.13 -8.11 17.06
N LYS A 122 14.48 -7.27 18.06
CA LYS A 122 15.79 -7.33 18.69
C LYS A 122 15.97 -8.71 19.35
N LYS A 123 16.94 -9.47 18.87
CA LYS A 123 17.39 -10.72 19.50
C LYS A 123 18.16 -10.45 20.77
#